data_AF-A0A4Z2HK09-F1
#
_entry.id   AF-A0A4Z2HK09-F1
#
_cell.length_a   1.000
_cell.length_b   1.000
_cell.length_c   1.000
_cell.angle_alpha   90.00
_cell.angle_beta   90.00
_cell.angle_gamma   90.00
#
_symmetry.space_group_name_H-M   'P 1'
#
loop_
_entity.id
_entity.type
_entity.pdbx_description
1 polymer ?
#
loop_
_entity_poly.entity_id
_entity_poly.type
_entity_poly.pdbx_seq_one_letter_code
_entity_poly.pdbx_strand_id
1 'polypeptide(L)'
;MSSKDPVNPSHAAFDLFVQAQSCKDVKNHFAALCRQLDIDPLDFRSFYIKLKERLNYWKAKALWTKLDKRASHPDYKQGKASSKNKCLVLGAGPCGLRTAIELALLGAQVVVLEKRESFSRNNVLHLWPYTISDLRGLGAKKFYGKFCTGSLDHISEWRMIVLKGLTCTVAQVWGCFAKSSQRSS
;
A
#
# COMPACT_ATOMS: atom_id res chain seq x y z
N MET A 1 5.82 -27.79 24.31
CA MET A 1 5.87 -28.03 22.85
C MET A 1 4.73 -27.25 22.22
N SER A 2 4.99 -26.08 21.63
CA SER A 2 3.95 -25.25 21.02
C SER A 2 3.54 -25.89 19.70
N SER A 3 2.26 -26.25 19.59
CA SER A 3 1.60 -26.74 18.38
C SER A 3 1.80 -25.74 17.25
N LYS A 4 2.60 -26.12 16.24
CA LYS A 4 2.63 -25.42 14.96
C LYS A 4 1.33 -25.76 14.24
N ASP A 5 0.30 -24.97 14.49
CA ASP A 5 -0.86 -24.93 13.60
C ASP A 5 -0.35 -24.77 12.15
N PRO A 6 -0.98 -25.40 11.15
CA PRO A 6 -0.60 -25.19 9.76
C PRO A 6 -0.73 -23.69 9.47
N VAL A 7 0.42 -23.02 9.37
CA VAL A 7 0.47 -21.58 9.13
C VAL A 7 -0.20 -21.35 7.79
N ASN A 8 -1.40 -20.77 7.80
CA ASN A 8 -2.14 -20.44 6.59
C ASN A 8 -1.17 -19.70 5.65
N PRO A 9 -0.91 -20.20 4.43
CA PRO A 9 0.06 -19.62 3.52
C PRO A 9 -0.15 -18.12 3.30
N SER A 10 -1.41 -17.66 3.28
CA SER A 10 -1.77 -16.25 3.15
C SER A 10 -1.31 -15.40 4.34
N HIS A 11 -1.29 -15.95 5.56
CA HIS A 11 -0.79 -15.24 6.74
C HIS A 11 0.73 -15.09 6.67
N ALA A 12 1.44 -16.12 6.22
CA ALA A 12 2.88 -16.05 6.00
C ALA A 12 3.24 -15.05 4.89
N ALA A 13 2.50 -15.05 3.77
CA ALA A 13 2.69 -14.09 2.68
C ALA A 13 2.42 -12.64 3.15
N PHE A 14 1.40 -12.43 3.99
CA PHE A 14 1.14 -11.12 4.60
C PHE A 14 2.27 -10.68 5.54
N ASP A 15 2.79 -11.57 6.37
CA ASP A 15 3.93 -11.26 7.25
C ASP A 15 5.18 -10.88 6.45
N LEU A 16 5.49 -11.63 5.38
CA LEU A 16 6.60 -11.31 4.47
C LEU A 16 6.38 -9.97 3.75
N PHE A 17 5.16 -9.69 3.31
CA PHE A 17 4.80 -8.40 2.71
C PHE A 17 5.03 -7.23 3.68
N VAL A 18 4.62 -7.38 4.94
CA VAL A 18 4.80 -6.35 5.98
C VAL A 18 6.29 -6.16 6.33
N GLN A 19 7.08 -7.23 6.32
CA GLN A 19 8.51 -7.19 6.69
C GLN A 19 9.45 -6.84 5.53
N ALA A 20 8.97 -6.90 4.29
CA ALA A 20 9.78 -6.64 3.11
C ALA A 20 10.53 -5.31 3.23
N GLN A 21 11.76 -5.23 2.71
CA GLN A 21 12.59 -4.02 2.77
C GLN A 21 12.92 -3.43 1.39
N SER A 22 12.82 -4.20 0.30
CA SER A 22 12.95 -3.68 -1.07
C SER A 22 11.59 -3.47 -1.76
N CYS A 23 11.53 -2.67 -2.82
CA CYS A 23 10.33 -2.54 -3.66
C CYS A 23 10.01 -3.83 -4.42
N LYS A 24 11.05 -4.54 -4.87
CA LYS A 24 10.93 -5.83 -5.55
C LYS A 24 10.21 -6.86 -4.68
N ASP A 25 10.66 -7.01 -3.44
CA ASP A 25 10.08 -7.98 -2.51
C ASP A 25 8.62 -7.65 -2.20
N VAL A 26 8.26 -6.39 -2.12
CA VAL A 26 6.89 -5.96 -1.84
C VAL A 26 5.96 -6.40 -2.93
N LYS A 27 6.32 -6.09 -4.17
CA LYS A 27 5.56 -6.47 -5.36
C LYS A 27 5.41 -7.99 -5.41
N ASN A 28 6.50 -8.72 -5.15
CA ASN A 28 6.50 -10.19 -5.18
C ASN A 28 5.63 -10.82 -4.08
N HIS A 29 5.81 -10.41 -2.82
CA HIS A 29 5.03 -10.95 -1.70
C HIS A 29 3.56 -10.55 -1.79
N PHE A 30 3.26 -9.35 -2.27
CA PHE A 30 1.89 -8.91 -2.48
C PHE A 30 1.21 -9.70 -3.61
N ALA A 31 1.89 -9.91 -4.74
CA ALA A 31 1.37 -10.75 -5.82
C ALA A 31 1.17 -12.21 -5.37
N ALA A 32 2.04 -12.73 -4.50
CA ALA A 32 1.85 -14.04 -3.87
C ALA A 32 0.62 -14.07 -2.96
N LEU A 33 0.42 -13.03 -2.15
CA LEU A 33 -0.76 -12.88 -1.28
C LEU A 33 -2.06 -12.83 -2.09
N CYS A 34 -2.13 -12.01 -3.15
CA CYS A 34 -3.29 -11.94 -4.04
C CYS A 34 -3.61 -13.29 -4.67
N ARG A 35 -2.59 -14.03 -5.16
CA ARG A 35 -2.78 -15.38 -5.72
C ARG A 35 -3.30 -16.37 -4.69
N GLN A 36 -2.77 -16.35 -3.47
CA GLN A 36 -3.20 -17.26 -2.39
C GLN A 36 -4.62 -16.95 -1.88
N LEU A 37 -5.03 -15.69 -1.93
CA LEU A 37 -6.38 -15.27 -1.57
C LEU A 37 -7.35 -15.31 -2.77
N ASP A 38 -6.88 -15.66 -3.96
CA ASP A 38 -7.67 -15.66 -5.20
C ASP A 38 -8.35 -14.30 -5.48
N ILE A 39 -7.59 -13.22 -5.36
CA ILE A 39 -8.07 -11.84 -5.58
C ILE A 39 -7.42 -11.27 -6.82
N ASP A 40 -8.24 -10.79 -7.75
CA ASP A 40 -7.77 -10.04 -8.91
C ASP A 40 -7.41 -8.59 -8.53
N PRO A 41 -6.13 -8.18 -8.61
CA PRO A 41 -5.72 -6.80 -8.35
C PRO A 41 -6.24 -5.79 -9.38
N LEU A 42 -6.82 -6.23 -10.50
CA LEU A 42 -7.43 -5.35 -11.50
C LEU A 42 -8.87 -4.95 -11.15
N ASP A 43 -9.53 -5.68 -10.25
CA ASP A 43 -10.88 -5.37 -9.77
C ASP A 43 -10.86 -4.30 -8.66
N PHE A 44 -10.42 -3.09 -9.01
CA PHE A 44 -10.16 -1.99 -8.07
C PHE A 44 -11.35 -1.59 -7.18
N ARG A 45 -12.58 -1.86 -7.61
CA ARG A 45 -13.80 -1.50 -6.86
C ARG A 45 -14.05 -2.41 -5.66
N SER A 46 -13.81 -3.70 -5.83
CA SER A 46 -14.08 -4.69 -4.79
C SER A 46 -12.82 -5.27 -4.15
N PHE A 47 -11.64 -4.93 -4.68
CA PHE A 47 -10.34 -5.43 -4.23
C PHE A 47 -10.17 -5.37 -2.72
N TYR A 48 -10.35 -4.17 -2.13
CA TYR A 48 -10.14 -3.99 -0.69
C TYR A 48 -11.13 -4.79 0.17
N ILE A 49 -12.40 -4.83 -0.25
CA ILE A 49 -13.45 -5.54 0.46
C ILE A 49 -13.12 -7.04 0.46
N LYS A 50 -12.81 -7.60 -0.72
CA LYS A 50 -12.38 -9.00 -0.87
C LYS A 50 -11.12 -9.30 -0.09
N LEU A 51 -10.13 -8.40 -0.10
CA LEU A 51 -8.89 -8.58 0.66
C LEU A 51 -9.14 -8.64 2.16
N LYS A 52 -9.95 -7.72 2.69
CA LYS A 52 -10.30 -7.67 4.11
C LYS A 52 -11.07 -8.91 4.53
N GLU A 53 -12.03 -9.36 3.72
CA GLU A 53 -12.87 -10.53 4.01
C GLU A 53 -12.07 -11.84 3.95
N ARG A 54 -11.22 -12.01 2.93
CA ARG A 54 -10.45 -13.24 2.72
C ARG A 54 -9.22 -13.33 3.63
N LEU A 55 -8.64 -12.20 4.05
CA LEU A 55 -7.51 -12.19 4.98
C LEU A 55 -7.97 -12.09 6.44
N ASN A 56 -8.51 -13.20 6.98
CA ASN A 56 -8.88 -13.32 8.38
C ASN A 56 -7.66 -13.54 9.30
N TYR A 57 -6.80 -12.52 9.39
CA TYR A 57 -5.57 -12.58 10.16
C TYR A 57 -5.56 -11.55 11.31
N TRP A 58 -5.31 -12.02 12.54
CA TRP A 58 -5.31 -11.17 13.74
C TRP A 58 -4.31 -10.01 13.65
N LYS A 59 -3.16 -10.23 13.01
CA LYS A 59 -2.15 -9.18 12.80
C LYS A 59 -2.62 -8.10 11.83
N ALA A 60 -3.58 -8.40 10.94
CA ALA A 60 -4.10 -7.47 9.93
C ALA A 60 -5.31 -6.66 10.45
N LYS A 61 -6.06 -7.16 11.45
CA LYS A 61 -7.27 -6.49 11.97
C LYS A 61 -7.06 -5.01 12.33
N ALA A 62 -5.99 -4.69 13.05
CA ALA A 62 -5.70 -3.31 13.44
C ALA A 62 -5.41 -2.37 12.26
N LEU A 63 -4.89 -2.91 11.15
CA LEU A 63 -4.69 -2.16 9.91
C LEU A 63 -6.05 -1.87 9.25
N TRP A 64 -6.93 -2.87 9.18
CA TRP A 64 -8.28 -2.72 8.62
C TRP A 64 -9.11 -1.69 9.36
N THR A 65 -9.11 -1.70 10.69
CA THR A 65 -9.81 -0.68 11.50
C THR A 65 -9.36 0.75 11.17
N LYS A 66 -8.06 0.95 10.93
CA LYS A 66 -7.50 2.26 10.60
C LYS A 66 -7.90 2.72 9.20
N LEU A 67 -7.80 1.83 8.22
CA LEU A 67 -8.19 2.14 6.84
C LEU A 67 -9.70 2.35 6.71
N ASP A 68 -10.51 1.51 7.35
CA ASP A 68 -11.97 1.65 7.38
C ASP A 68 -12.39 3.00 8.01
N LYS A 69 -11.75 3.39 9.13
CA LYS A 69 -12.00 4.70 9.77
C LYS A 69 -11.67 5.87 8.84
N ARG A 70 -10.60 5.76 8.04
CA ARG A 70 -10.26 6.80 7.06
C ARG A 70 -11.28 6.81 5.93
N ALA A 71 -11.59 5.64 5.34
CA ALA A 71 -12.55 5.51 4.25
C ALA A 71 -13.98 5.96 4.61
N SER A 72 -14.35 5.90 5.89
CA SER A 72 -15.66 6.36 6.38
C SER A 72 -15.78 7.88 6.52
N HIS A 73 -14.73 8.66 6.18
CA HIS A 73 -14.82 10.12 6.23
C HIS A 73 -15.91 10.65 5.28
N PRO A 74 -16.75 11.62 5.69
CA PRO A 74 -17.86 12.12 4.87
C PRO A 74 -17.46 12.59 3.47
N ASP A 75 -16.29 13.22 3.34
CA ASP A 75 -15.78 13.73 2.07
C ASP A 75 -15.60 12.65 0.99
N TYR A 76 -15.32 11.41 1.38
CA TYR A 76 -15.17 10.29 0.45
C TYR A 76 -16.51 9.78 -0.09
N LYS A 77 -17.64 10.15 0.55
CA LYS A 77 -18.99 9.68 0.20
C LYS A 77 -19.04 8.15 0.03
N GLN A 78 -18.41 7.42 0.96
CA GLN A 78 -18.28 5.95 0.91
C GLN A 78 -17.64 5.44 -0.40
N GLY A 79 -16.60 6.14 -0.90
CA GLY A 79 -15.93 5.78 -2.16
C GLY A 79 -16.74 6.07 -3.42
N LYS A 80 -17.76 6.94 -3.34
CA LYS A 80 -18.60 7.28 -4.49
C LYS A 80 -18.30 8.65 -5.09
N ALA A 81 -17.53 9.49 -4.39
CA ALA A 81 -17.24 10.88 -4.78
C ALA A 81 -16.59 11.01 -6.17
N SER A 82 -15.80 10.03 -6.60
CA SER A 82 -15.10 10.03 -7.90
C SER A 82 -15.12 8.67 -8.60
N SER A 83 -16.15 7.86 -8.35
CA SER A 83 -16.29 6.46 -8.82
C SER A 83 -16.25 6.22 -10.35
N LYS A 84 -16.42 7.29 -11.14
CA LYS A 84 -16.37 7.26 -12.61
C LYS A 84 -15.05 7.78 -13.18
N ASN A 85 -14.20 8.36 -12.34
CA ASN A 85 -12.99 9.04 -12.79
C ASN A 85 -11.85 8.04 -12.94
N LYS A 86 -11.04 8.25 -13.98
CA LYS A 86 -9.78 7.53 -14.19
C LYS A 86 -8.64 8.52 -14.04
N CYS A 87 -7.69 8.24 -13.16
CA CYS A 87 -6.61 9.14 -12.79
C CYS A 87 -5.26 8.47 -13.05
N LEU A 88 -4.36 9.21 -13.69
CA LEU A 88 -2.97 8.81 -13.89
C LEU A 88 -2.07 9.67 -13.00
N VAL A 89 -1.33 9.05 -12.10
CA VAL A 89 -0.35 9.70 -11.24
C VAL A 89 1.04 9.44 -11.79
N LEU A 90 1.79 10.49 -12.07
CA LEU A 90 3.15 10.41 -12.58
C LEU A 90 4.14 10.61 -11.42
N GLY A 91 4.85 9.54 -11.05
CA GLY A 91 5.85 9.50 -9.99
C GLY A 91 5.36 8.78 -8.73
N ALA A 92 6.10 7.75 -8.33
CA ALA A 92 5.90 7.00 -7.09
C ALA A 92 6.73 7.57 -5.91
N GLY A 93 6.93 8.89 -5.91
CA GLY A 93 7.49 9.58 -4.75
C GLY A 93 6.48 9.67 -3.58
N PRO A 94 6.93 10.08 -2.39
CA PRO A 94 6.10 10.40 -1.23
C PRO A 94 4.75 11.05 -1.53
N CYS A 95 4.76 12.18 -2.24
CA CYS A 95 3.57 12.96 -2.54
C CYS A 95 2.68 12.25 -3.57
N GLY A 96 3.26 11.68 -4.63
CA GLY A 96 2.50 10.97 -5.67
C GLY A 96 1.77 9.75 -5.12
N LEU A 97 2.44 8.96 -4.28
CA LEU A 97 1.83 7.85 -3.56
C LEU A 97 0.72 8.34 -2.62
N ARG A 98 0.96 9.43 -1.88
CA ARG A 98 -0.04 9.99 -0.98
C ARG A 98 -1.30 10.47 -1.72
N THR A 99 -1.13 11.11 -2.88
CA THR A 99 -2.22 11.54 -3.76
C THR A 99 -2.98 10.35 -4.32
N ALA A 100 -2.28 9.30 -4.76
CA ALA A 100 -2.92 8.08 -5.26
C ALA A 100 -3.83 7.44 -4.19
N ILE A 101 -3.44 7.48 -2.90
CA ILE A 101 -4.27 6.99 -1.78
C ILE A 101 -5.54 7.85 -1.57
N GLU A 102 -5.49 9.16 -1.76
CA GLU A 102 -6.72 9.98 -1.65
C GLU A 102 -7.68 9.72 -2.82
N LEU A 103 -7.16 9.69 -4.04
CA LEU A 103 -7.95 9.41 -5.24
C LEU A 103 -8.64 8.04 -5.17
N ALA A 104 -7.88 7.08 -4.64
CA ALA A 104 -8.33 5.75 -4.27
C ALA A 104 -9.53 5.77 -3.29
N LEU A 105 -9.41 6.48 -2.17
CA LEU A 105 -10.48 6.59 -1.17
C LEU A 105 -11.72 7.33 -1.70
N LEU A 106 -11.54 8.25 -2.65
CA LEU A 106 -12.64 8.90 -3.38
C LEU A 106 -13.37 7.94 -4.34
N GLY A 107 -12.80 6.76 -4.62
CA GLY A 107 -13.34 5.72 -5.49
C GLY A 107 -12.89 5.79 -6.95
N ALA A 108 -11.93 6.66 -7.28
CA ALA A 108 -11.41 6.76 -8.64
C ALA A 108 -10.59 5.52 -9.02
N GLN A 109 -10.53 5.21 -10.32
CA GLN A 109 -9.58 4.26 -10.85
C GLN A 109 -8.22 4.94 -10.96
N VAL A 110 -7.22 4.51 -10.19
CA VAL A 110 -5.90 5.16 -10.13
C VAL A 110 -4.83 4.27 -10.72
N VAL A 111 -4.05 4.82 -11.64
CA VAL A 111 -2.84 4.19 -12.17
C VAL A 111 -1.64 5.06 -11.80
N VAL A 112 -0.58 4.45 -11.27
CA VAL A 112 0.67 5.16 -10.93
C VAL A 112 1.79 4.70 -11.86
N LEU A 113 2.44 5.64 -12.53
CA LEU A 113 3.62 5.41 -13.35
C LEU A 113 4.88 5.89 -12.62
N GLU A 114 5.93 5.09 -12.61
CA GLU A 114 7.22 5.48 -12.05
C GLU A 114 8.33 5.04 -13.01
N LYS A 115 9.24 5.97 -13.33
CA LYS A 115 10.36 5.72 -14.23
C LYS A 115 11.39 4.77 -13.61
N ARG A 116 11.57 4.83 -12.29
CA ARG A 116 12.58 4.05 -11.56
C ARG A 116 12.04 2.69 -11.13
N GLU A 117 12.83 1.66 -11.33
CA GLU A 117 12.50 0.30 -10.87
C GLU A 117 12.80 0.08 -9.39
N SER A 118 13.70 0.92 -8.86
CA SER A 118 14.14 0.88 -7.49
C SER A 118 14.12 2.28 -6.90
N PHE A 119 13.98 2.27 -5.60
CA PHE A 119 14.22 3.41 -4.79
C PHE A 119 15.73 3.34 -4.42
N SER A 120 16.61 4.25 -4.96
CA SER A 120 18.04 4.61 -4.54
C SER A 120 18.43 5.86 -3.57
N ARG A 121 17.67 6.97 -3.40
CA ARG A 121 17.77 8.10 -2.41
C ARG A 121 17.53 7.90 -0.88
N ASN A 122 18.57 8.02 -0.04
CA ASN A 122 18.48 7.92 1.43
C ASN A 122 18.10 9.23 2.19
N ASN A 123 17.57 10.28 1.54
CA ASN A 123 17.47 11.59 2.24
C ASN A 123 16.54 11.49 3.45
N VAL A 124 16.82 12.24 4.51
CA VAL A 124 15.96 12.27 5.70
C VAL A 124 15.02 13.46 5.59
N LEU A 125 13.71 13.20 5.64
CA LEU A 125 12.68 14.23 5.68
C LEU A 125 12.24 14.47 7.11
N HIS A 126 12.14 15.75 7.48
CA HIS A 126 11.50 16.19 8.72
C HIS A 126 9.98 16.13 8.54
N LEU A 127 9.29 15.46 9.46
CA LEU A 127 7.84 15.32 9.41
C LEU A 127 7.17 16.33 10.31
N TRP A 128 6.16 17.02 9.78
CA TRP A 128 5.32 17.88 10.60
C TRP A 128 4.37 17.02 11.46
N PRO A 129 3.92 17.51 12.63
CA PRO A 129 3.02 16.76 13.51
C PRO A 129 1.76 16.24 12.80
N TYR A 130 1.21 17.05 11.88
CA TYR A 130 0.07 16.64 11.05
C TYR A 130 0.39 15.45 10.14
N THR A 131 1.56 15.46 9.48
CA THR A 131 2.01 14.34 8.63
C THR A 131 2.23 13.07 9.44
N ILE A 132 2.75 13.18 10.67
CA ILE A 132 2.91 12.05 11.58
C ILE A 132 1.54 11.45 11.92
N SER A 133 0.55 12.30 12.24
CA SER A 133 -0.82 11.88 12.54
C SER A 133 -1.48 11.19 11.34
N ASP A 134 -1.33 11.77 10.13
CA ASP A 134 -1.86 11.22 8.89
C ASP A 134 -1.28 9.82 8.60
N LEU A 135 0.04 9.68 8.65
CA LEU A 135 0.71 8.38 8.45
C LEU A 135 0.36 7.35 9.54
N ARG A 136 0.19 7.76 10.80
CA ARG A 136 -0.33 6.88 11.87
C ARG A 136 -1.78 6.47 11.62
N GLY A 137 -2.58 7.35 11.03
CA GLY A 137 -3.94 7.09 10.56
C GLY A 137 -3.99 6.03 9.47
N LEU A 138 -3.00 5.99 8.59
CA LEU A 138 -2.83 4.97 7.53
C LEU A 138 -2.18 3.66 8.00
N GLY A 139 -1.81 3.56 9.28
CA GLY A 139 -1.22 2.34 9.84
C GLY A 139 0.29 2.22 9.66
N ALA A 140 1.02 3.32 9.47
CA ALA A 140 2.48 3.32 9.27
C ALA A 140 3.26 2.52 10.34
N LYS A 141 2.81 2.52 11.60
CA LYS A 141 3.44 1.74 12.69
C LYS A 141 3.43 0.23 12.46
N LYS A 142 2.46 -0.29 11.68
CA LYS A 142 2.38 -1.72 11.33
C LYS A 142 3.48 -2.13 10.35
N PHE A 143 3.71 -1.29 9.35
CA PHE A 143 4.74 -1.51 8.33
C PHE A 143 6.13 -1.12 8.81
N TYR A 144 6.20 -0.15 9.72
CA TYR A 144 7.44 0.35 10.28
C TYR A 144 7.33 0.44 11.81
N GLY A 145 7.80 -0.60 12.51
CA GLY A 145 7.69 -0.68 13.98
C GLY A 145 8.41 0.44 14.74
N LYS A 146 9.44 1.05 14.13
CA LYS A 146 10.19 2.20 14.66
C LYS A 146 9.59 3.56 14.25
N PHE A 147 8.39 3.59 13.67
CA PHE A 147 7.75 4.82 13.23
C PHE A 147 7.45 5.73 14.43
N CYS A 148 8.14 6.87 14.51
CA CYS A 148 7.96 7.88 15.55
C CYS A 148 7.89 7.29 16.97
N THR A 149 8.84 6.41 17.30
CA THR A 149 9.09 5.92 18.66
C THR A 149 9.99 6.92 19.38
N GLY A 150 9.49 7.57 20.44
CA GLY A 150 10.19 8.66 21.13
C GLY A 150 9.98 10.01 20.44
N SER A 151 11.00 10.89 20.47
CA SER A 151 11.06 12.21 19.81
C SER A 151 11.61 12.15 18.37
N LEU A 152 11.50 11.00 17.70
CA LEU A 152 12.02 10.80 16.36
C LEU A 152 11.04 11.33 15.29
N ASP A 153 11.28 12.56 14.83
CA ASP A 153 10.52 13.24 13.77
C ASP A 153 11.17 13.14 12.37
N HIS A 154 12.11 12.20 12.24
CA HIS A 154 12.94 12.02 11.05
C HIS A 154 12.68 10.66 10.40
N ILE A 155 12.36 10.66 9.11
CA ILE A 155 12.20 9.45 8.30
C ILE A 155 13.06 9.55 7.05
N SER A 156 13.90 8.54 6.79
CA SER A 156 14.60 8.40 5.51
C SER A 156 13.58 8.15 4.39
N GLU A 157 13.70 8.83 3.24
CA GLU A 157 12.84 8.85 2.05
C GLU A 157 12.38 7.44 1.63
N TRP A 158 13.16 6.40 1.94
CA TRP A 158 12.94 4.97 1.68
C TRP A 158 12.00 4.23 2.56
N ARG A 159 11.97 4.65 3.81
CA ARG A 159 11.04 4.11 4.77
C ARG A 159 9.64 4.67 4.49
N MET A 160 9.53 5.71 3.66
CA MET A 160 8.27 6.14 3.06
C MET A 160 7.83 5.23 1.92
N ILE A 161 8.71 4.51 1.23
CA ILE A 161 8.33 3.39 0.36
C ILE A 161 7.86 2.20 1.16
N VAL A 162 8.21 2.09 2.46
CA VAL A 162 7.52 1.22 3.44
C VAL A 162 6.08 1.69 3.73
N LEU A 163 5.60 2.81 3.14
CA LEU A 163 4.23 2.83 2.54
C LEU A 163 4.14 1.87 1.34
N LYS A 164 4.57 0.62 1.58
CA LYS A 164 4.21 -0.59 0.84
C LYS A 164 2.70 -0.76 0.84
N GLY A 165 2.04 -0.11 1.80
CA GLY A 165 0.64 0.27 1.74
C GLY A 165 0.32 1.39 0.75
N LEU A 166 0.73 1.27 -0.51
CA LEU A 166 -0.14 1.78 -1.58
C LEU A 166 -1.09 0.69 -2.09
N THR A 167 -0.74 -0.59 -1.96
CA THR A 167 -1.20 -1.55 -2.96
C THR A 167 -2.24 -2.57 -2.50
N CYS A 168 -2.61 -2.59 -1.21
CA CYS A 168 -3.72 -3.43 -0.75
C CYS A 168 -5.13 -2.87 -1.05
N THR A 169 -5.29 -1.77 -1.81
CA THR A 169 -6.63 -1.12 -1.83
C THR A 169 -7.11 -0.58 -3.17
N VAL A 170 -6.43 0.30 -3.92
CA VAL A 170 -7.15 0.94 -5.05
C VAL A 170 -6.30 1.45 -6.22
N ALA A 171 -4.98 1.60 -6.09
CA ALA A 171 -4.17 2.04 -7.22
C ALA A 171 -3.49 0.84 -7.87
N GLN A 172 -3.90 0.52 -9.09
CA GLN A 172 -3.11 -0.31 -9.98
C GLN A 172 -1.75 0.38 -10.18
N VAL A 173 -0.74 0.04 -9.37
CA VAL A 173 0.66 0.42 -9.63
C VAL A 173 1.20 -0.56 -10.67
N TRP A 174 0.64 -0.49 -11.88
CA TRP A 174 1.20 -1.13 -13.07
C TRP A 174 1.67 -0.02 -14.00
N GLY A 175 2.97 0.25 -13.91
CA GLY A 175 3.52 1.45 -14.51
C GLY A 175 5.03 1.50 -14.61
N CYS A 176 5.67 0.34 -14.82
CA CYS A 176 6.90 0.23 -15.59
C CYS A 176 7.08 -1.25 -15.99
N PHE A 177 6.44 -1.69 -17.07
CA PHE A 177 6.95 -2.69 -18.04
C PHE A 177 5.89 -2.96 -19.13
N ALA A 178 5.67 -1.98 -20.01
CA ALA A 178 5.06 -2.23 -21.31
C ALA A 178 5.64 -1.24 -22.33
N LYS A 179 6.94 -1.39 -22.63
CA LYS A 179 7.61 -1.17 -23.93
C LYS A 179 9.12 -1.00 -23.75
N SER A 180 9.84 -2.11 -23.64
CA SER A 180 11.27 -2.16 -24.02
C SER A 180 11.74 -3.56 -24.40
N SER A 181 10.89 -4.34 -25.09
CA SER A 181 11.35 -5.51 -25.84
C SER A 181 10.36 -5.88 -26.96
N GLN A 182 10.06 -4.93 -27.85
CA GLN A 182 9.59 -5.14 -29.23
C GLN A 182 9.79 -3.80 -29.99
N ARG A 183 11.05 -3.39 -30.13
CA ARG A 183 11.51 -2.40 -31.12
C ARG A 183 13.03 -2.51 -31.22
N SER A 184 13.48 -3.56 -31.87
CA SER A 184 14.81 -3.65 -32.46
C SER A 184 14.81 -4.84 -33.41
N SER A 185 14.76 -4.49 -34.70
CA SER A 185 14.99 -5.29 -35.91
C SER A 185 13.88 -6.26 -36.33
#